data_AF-A0A935UM38-F1
#
_entry.id   AF-A0A935UM38-F1
#
_cell.length_a   1.000
_cell.length_b   1.000
_cell.length_c   1.000
_cell.angle_alpha   90.00
_cell.angle_beta   90.00
_cell.angle_gamma   90.00
#
_symmetry.space_group_name_H-M   'P 1'
#
loop_
_entity.id
_entity.type
_entity.pdbx_description
1 polymer ?
#
loop_
_entity_poly.entity_id
_entity_poly.type
_entity_poly.pdbx_seq_one_letter_code
_entity_poly.pdbx_strand_id
1 'polypeptide(L)'
;MKRGFFLSMLLLLLSGVAMAQGKYAGTKKSLIGKTYTEMPKLPGLKGWEFLEGSMLNYITDPERITVDIYKRGTDRVIIGSIMEDTATGIYKVIDVVEVKGVMGGWSIRTGSCRQNKKASTYIIAWGKDVIAEFMNLIKSAWKFNPDKRRFEVMPVKGIDCENIGC
;
A
#
# COMPACT_ATOMS: atom_id res chain seq x y z
N MET A 1 31.63 38.63 6.47
CA MET A 1 30.51 37.86 7.08
C MET A 1 29.41 37.68 6.05
N LYS A 2 29.08 36.46 5.59
CA LYS A 2 27.86 36.07 4.81
C LYS A 2 27.95 34.69 4.11
N ARG A 3 28.98 33.86 4.37
CA ARG A 3 29.09 32.50 3.78
C ARG A 3 28.41 31.39 4.60
N GLY A 4 28.06 31.63 5.86
CA GLY A 4 27.44 30.62 6.74
C GLY A 4 25.92 30.43 6.56
N PHE A 5 25.23 31.37 5.93
CA PHE A 5 23.75 31.35 5.87
C PHE A 5 23.20 30.43 4.76
N PHE A 6 23.93 30.29 3.65
CA PHE A 6 23.49 29.47 2.51
C PHE A 6 23.58 27.95 2.78
N LEU A 7 24.56 27.50 3.59
CA LEU A 7 24.73 26.07 3.87
C LEU A 7 23.61 25.53 4.78
N SER A 8 23.12 26.36 5.71
CA SER A 8 22.05 25.97 6.64
C SER A 8 20.67 25.84 5.96
N MET A 9 20.43 26.61 4.89
CA MET A 9 19.17 26.57 4.13
C MET A 9 19.07 25.33 3.22
N LEU A 10 20.21 24.82 2.73
CA LEU A 10 20.25 23.59 1.92
C LEU A 10 19.98 22.32 2.76
N LEU A 11 20.45 22.30 4.02
CA LEU A 11 20.20 21.21 4.97
C LEU A 11 18.74 21.13 5.45
N LEU A 12 18.03 22.28 5.51
CA LEU A 12 16.60 22.33 5.86
C LEU A 12 15.68 21.83 4.72
N LEU A 13 16.12 21.90 3.46
CA LEU A 13 15.32 21.42 2.32
C LEU A 13 15.40 19.89 2.12
N LEU A 14 16.50 19.25 2.56
CA LEU A 14 16.70 17.80 2.44
C LEU A 14 15.91 16.97 3.47
N SER A 15 15.48 17.57 4.59
CA SER A 15 14.74 16.87 5.64
C SER A 15 13.23 16.76 5.35
N GLY A 16 12.68 17.56 4.44
CA GLY A 16 11.25 17.56 4.11
C GLY A 16 10.79 16.34 3.29
N VAL A 17 11.69 15.68 2.57
CA VAL A 17 11.34 14.58 1.64
C VAL A 17 11.20 13.22 2.36
N ALA A 18 11.86 13.04 3.51
CA ALA A 18 11.89 11.79 4.25
C ALA A 18 10.66 11.55 5.15
N MET A 19 9.75 12.53 5.30
CA MET A 19 8.66 12.48 6.28
C MET A 19 7.32 11.94 5.75
N ALA A 20 7.22 11.57 4.48
CA ALA A 20 5.94 11.15 3.88
C ALA A 20 5.65 9.64 3.98
N GLN A 21 6.68 8.81 4.18
CA GLN A 21 6.53 7.35 4.30
C GLN A 21 5.88 7.01 5.64
N GLY A 22 4.87 6.14 5.63
CA GLY A 22 4.11 5.76 6.81
C GLY A 22 3.10 6.80 7.27
N LYS A 23 2.73 7.78 6.42
CA LYS A 23 1.71 8.78 6.74
C LYS A 23 0.38 8.15 7.22
N TYR A 24 0.02 7.00 6.65
CA TYR A 24 -1.21 6.28 6.96
C TYR A 24 -0.99 5.01 7.79
N ALA A 25 0.22 4.80 8.32
CA ALA A 25 0.59 3.55 8.96
C ALA A 25 -0.02 3.38 10.37
N GLY A 26 -0.50 4.46 10.99
CA GLY A 26 -1.08 4.44 12.33
C GLY A 26 -0.18 3.71 13.35
N THR A 27 -0.73 2.69 14.03
CA THR A 27 0.01 1.90 15.03
C THR A 27 1.03 0.93 14.40
N LYS A 28 1.05 0.81 13.07
CA LYS A 28 1.89 -0.13 12.30
C LYS A 28 3.11 0.51 11.64
N LYS A 29 3.40 1.76 11.97
CA LYS A 29 4.57 2.48 11.43
C LYS A 29 5.90 1.75 11.66
N SER A 30 6.02 0.99 12.76
CA SER A 30 7.22 0.19 13.08
C SER A 30 7.49 -0.99 12.14
N LEU A 31 6.53 -1.36 11.27
CA LEU A 31 6.74 -2.38 10.25
C LEU A 31 7.60 -1.86 9.09
N ILE A 32 7.61 -0.55 8.84
CA ILE A 32 8.36 0.04 7.74
C ILE A 32 9.85 -0.21 7.93
N GLY A 33 10.50 -0.70 6.88
CA GLY A 33 11.90 -1.10 6.86
C GLY A 33 12.18 -2.52 7.36
N LYS A 34 11.19 -3.24 7.89
CA LYS A 34 11.34 -4.66 8.25
C LYS A 34 11.41 -5.52 6.99
N THR A 35 12.20 -6.58 7.08
CA THR A 35 12.36 -7.56 6.01
C THR A 35 11.71 -8.88 6.36
N TYR A 36 11.32 -9.65 5.34
CA TYR A 36 10.71 -10.96 5.47
C TYR A 36 10.89 -11.76 4.18
N THR A 37 10.84 -13.09 4.29
CA THR A 37 11.01 -14.02 3.16
C THR A 37 9.73 -14.75 2.78
N GLU A 38 8.76 -14.83 3.69
CA GLU A 38 7.49 -15.50 3.47
C GLU A 38 6.35 -14.51 3.75
N MET A 39 5.54 -14.22 2.72
CA MET A 39 4.41 -13.29 2.81
C MET A 39 3.49 -13.56 4.01
N PRO A 40 3.05 -14.79 4.33
CA PRO A 40 2.15 -15.00 5.46
C PRO A 40 2.78 -14.74 6.84
N LYS A 41 4.10 -14.56 6.93
CA LYS A 41 4.86 -14.60 8.19
C LYS A 41 5.54 -13.28 8.53
N LEU A 42 4.95 -12.13 8.23
CA LEU A 42 5.51 -10.85 8.67
C LEU A 42 5.52 -10.79 10.22
N PRO A 43 6.70 -10.81 10.90
CA PRO A 43 6.75 -11.07 12.35
C PRO A 43 6.00 -10.04 13.21
N GLY A 44 5.89 -8.80 12.74
CA GLY A 44 5.16 -7.72 13.42
C GLY A 44 3.63 -7.81 13.29
N LEU A 45 3.10 -8.83 12.61
CA LEU A 45 1.68 -9.09 12.40
C LEU A 45 1.22 -10.42 13.02
N LYS A 46 1.84 -10.90 14.10
CA LYS A 46 1.35 -12.07 14.86
C LYS A 46 -0.14 -11.90 15.23
N GLY A 47 -0.96 -12.89 14.89
CA GLY A 47 -2.41 -12.88 15.12
C GLY A 47 -3.22 -12.07 14.10
N TRP A 48 -2.61 -11.62 13.02
CA TRP A 48 -3.31 -11.14 11.84
C TRP A 48 -3.41 -12.26 10.80
N GLU A 49 -4.51 -12.31 10.07
CA GLU A 49 -4.75 -13.27 9.00
C GLU A 49 -4.48 -12.61 7.66
N PHE A 50 -3.71 -13.26 6.79
CA PHE A 50 -3.53 -12.82 5.41
C PHE A 50 -4.84 -12.99 4.63
N LEU A 51 -5.23 -11.97 3.86
CA LEU A 51 -6.45 -11.99 3.05
C LEU A 51 -6.15 -12.12 1.57
N GLU A 52 -5.36 -11.19 1.04
CA GLU A 52 -5.17 -10.99 -0.39
C GLU A 52 -3.77 -10.39 -0.59
N GLY A 53 -3.15 -10.74 -1.70
CA GLY A 53 -1.88 -10.17 -2.13
C GLY A 53 -1.91 -9.93 -3.64
N SER A 54 -1.26 -8.88 -4.10
CA SER A 54 -1.10 -8.60 -5.52
C SER A 54 0.31 -8.12 -5.82
N MET A 55 0.84 -8.54 -6.97
CA MET A 55 2.02 -7.95 -7.56
C MET A 55 1.60 -6.73 -8.37
N LEU A 56 2.25 -5.59 -8.14
CA LEU A 56 1.86 -4.32 -8.77
C LEU A 56 2.50 -4.13 -10.15
N ASN A 57 3.63 -4.79 -10.40
CA ASN A 57 4.43 -4.65 -11.60
C ASN A 57 4.63 -6.01 -12.30
N TYR A 58 5.36 -6.03 -13.42
CA TYR A 58 5.49 -7.26 -14.20
C TYR A 58 6.47 -8.23 -13.54
N ILE A 59 6.22 -9.53 -13.68
CA ILE A 59 7.11 -10.57 -13.11
C ILE A 59 8.54 -10.53 -13.70
N THR A 60 8.66 -9.94 -14.89
CA THR A 60 9.91 -9.77 -15.64
C THR A 60 10.72 -8.56 -15.17
N ASP A 61 10.15 -7.70 -14.34
CA ASP A 61 10.86 -6.56 -13.80
C ASP A 61 11.93 -7.03 -12.78
N PRO A 62 13.09 -6.37 -12.73
CA PRO A 62 14.18 -6.75 -11.83
C PRO A 62 13.83 -6.54 -10.35
N GLU A 63 12.90 -5.63 -10.07
CA GLU A 63 12.32 -5.38 -8.75
C GLU A 63 10.91 -5.99 -8.71
N ARG A 64 10.50 -6.60 -7.59
CA ARG A 64 9.08 -6.98 -7.39
C ARG A 64 8.44 -6.10 -6.35
N ILE A 65 7.30 -5.53 -6.71
CA ILE A 65 6.49 -4.69 -5.84
C ILE A 65 5.22 -5.45 -5.50
N THR A 66 4.94 -5.62 -4.22
CA THR A 66 3.75 -6.34 -3.76
C THR A 66 2.94 -5.50 -2.80
N VAL A 67 1.63 -5.75 -2.81
CA VAL A 67 0.70 -5.21 -1.83
C VAL A 67 -0.06 -6.36 -1.20
N ASP A 68 0.06 -6.48 0.11
CA ASP A 68 -0.55 -7.55 0.90
C ASP A 68 -1.55 -6.95 1.90
N ILE A 69 -2.70 -7.58 2.06
CA ILE A 69 -3.76 -7.17 2.98
C ILE A 69 -3.86 -8.21 4.10
N TYR A 70 -3.80 -7.73 5.34
CA TYR A 70 -3.99 -8.52 6.55
C TYR A 70 -5.21 -8.04 7.32
N LYS A 71 -5.92 -8.94 7.99
CA LYS A 71 -7.05 -8.61 8.87
C LYS A 71 -6.84 -9.04 10.31
N ARG A 72 -7.47 -8.29 11.22
CA ARG A 72 -7.70 -8.70 12.61
C ARG A 72 -8.98 -8.04 13.11
N GLY A 73 -10.04 -8.83 13.29
CA GLY A 73 -11.38 -8.29 13.51
C GLY A 73 -11.81 -7.37 12.37
N THR A 74 -12.27 -6.16 12.69
CA THR A 74 -12.64 -5.14 11.70
C THR A 74 -11.47 -4.34 11.15
N ASP A 75 -10.25 -4.56 11.66
CA ASP A 75 -9.09 -3.79 11.21
C ASP A 75 -8.43 -4.48 10.02
N ARG A 76 -7.85 -3.66 9.15
CA ARG A 76 -7.05 -4.07 8.00
C ARG A 76 -5.71 -3.35 8.02
N VAL A 77 -4.68 -4.05 7.59
CA VAL A 77 -3.35 -3.47 7.36
C VAL A 77 -2.95 -3.83 5.95
N ILE A 78 -2.66 -2.80 5.16
CA ILE A 78 -2.20 -2.91 3.78
C ILE A 78 -0.69 -2.67 3.83
N ILE A 79 0.08 -3.64 3.38
CA ILE A 79 1.54 -3.63 3.40
C ILE A 79 2.04 -3.50 1.97
N GLY A 80 2.72 -2.40 1.66
CA GLY A 80 3.50 -2.27 0.44
C GLY A 80 4.92 -2.77 0.69
N SER A 81 5.40 -3.69 -0.15
CA SER A 81 6.71 -4.29 -0.02
C SER A 81 7.45 -4.33 -1.35
N ILE A 82 8.78 -4.32 -1.27
CA ILE A 82 9.68 -4.43 -2.41
C ILE A 82 10.68 -5.55 -2.18
N MET A 83 10.90 -6.37 -3.20
CA MET A 83 12.05 -7.25 -3.32
C MET A 83 12.98 -6.67 -4.38
N GLU A 84 14.06 -6.02 -3.92
CA GLU A 84 15.04 -5.32 -4.77
C GLU A 84 15.93 -6.29 -5.54
N ASP A 85 16.23 -7.44 -4.96
CA ASP A 85 16.94 -8.54 -5.60
C ASP A 85 16.11 -9.81 -5.51
N THR A 86 15.52 -10.19 -6.64
CA THR A 86 14.67 -11.39 -6.75
C THR A 86 15.39 -12.70 -6.47
N ALA A 87 16.73 -12.75 -6.57
CA ALA A 87 17.51 -13.93 -6.22
C ALA A 87 17.56 -14.17 -4.71
N THR A 88 17.43 -13.12 -3.90
CA THR A 88 17.45 -13.25 -2.43
C THR A 88 16.13 -13.78 -1.87
N GLY A 89 15.01 -13.55 -2.56
CA GLY A 89 13.67 -13.84 -2.04
C GLY A 89 13.27 -12.97 -0.84
N ILE A 90 14.00 -11.87 -0.57
CA ILE A 90 13.76 -11.01 0.60
C ILE A 90 12.92 -9.80 0.20
N TYR A 91 11.76 -9.69 0.83
CA TYR A 91 10.91 -8.50 0.77
C TYR A 91 11.27 -7.53 1.89
N LYS A 92 11.19 -6.24 1.61
CA LYS A 92 11.28 -5.13 2.55
C LYS A 92 9.97 -4.35 2.56
N VAL A 93 9.38 -4.18 3.73
CA VAL A 93 8.21 -3.31 3.90
C VAL A 93 8.63 -1.87 3.66
N ILE A 94 7.98 -1.22 2.70
CA ILE A 94 8.25 0.17 2.36
C ILE A 94 7.15 1.10 2.84
N ASP A 95 5.88 0.68 2.85
CA ASP A 95 4.84 1.56 3.39
C ASP A 95 3.66 0.76 3.91
N VAL A 96 2.86 1.42 4.75
CA VAL A 96 1.73 0.78 5.43
C VAL A 96 0.54 1.72 5.46
N VAL A 97 -0.64 1.14 5.21
CA VAL A 97 -1.93 1.79 5.49
C VAL A 97 -2.66 0.96 6.55
N GLU A 98 -2.95 1.56 7.70
CA GLU A 98 -3.84 0.99 8.71
C GLU A 98 -5.26 1.53 8.48
N VAL A 99 -6.21 0.61 8.26
CA VAL A 99 -7.62 0.93 8.06
C VAL A 99 -8.43 0.27 9.17
N LYS A 100 -9.23 1.06 9.89
CA LYS A 100 -10.05 0.56 11.01
C LYS A 100 -11.53 0.54 10.61
N GLY A 101 -12.28 -0.37 11.21
CA GLY A 101 -13.75 -0.41 11.06
C GLY A 101 -14.23 -0.87 9.67
N VAL A 102 -13.51 -1.80 9.05
CA VAL A 102 -13.96 -2.52 7.85
C VAL A 102 -15.01 -3.56 8.29
N MET A 103 -16.26 -3.13 8.33
CA MET A 103 -17.43 -3.92 8.72
C MET A 103 -17.85 -4.91 7.61
N GLY A 104 -18.70 -5.87 7.96
CA GLY A 104 -19.29 -6.79 6.97
C GLY A 104 -19.99 -6.06 5.83
N GLY A 105 -19.88 -6.62 4.61
CA GLY A 105 -20.35 -5.98 3.38
C GLY A 105 -19.44 -4.86 2.86
N TRP A 106 -18.24 -4.70 3.45
CA TRP A 106 -17.19 -3.85 2.93
C TRP A 106 -15.87 -4.62 2.86
N SER A 107 -15.11 -4.41 1.79
CA SER A 107 -13.80 -5.04 1.59
C SER A 107 -12.77 -4.03 1.10
N ILE A 108 -11.50 -4.40 1.26
CA ILE A 108 -10.37 -3.70 0.62
C ILE A 108 -9.89 -4.61 -0.50
N ARG A 109 -9.75 -4.06 -1.71
CA ARG A 109 -9.30 -4.76 -2.91
C ARG A 109 -8.03 -4.14 -3.46
N THR A 110 -7.15 -4.96 -4.02
CA THR A 110 -5.92 -4.55 -4.71
C THR A 110 -5.79 -5.27 -6.05
N GLY A 111 -4.88 -4.83 -6.92
CA GLY A 111 -4.51 -5.53 -8.16
C GLY A 111 -5.48 -5.40 -9.34
N SER A 112 -6.79 -5.40 -9.09
CA SER A 112 -7.83 -5.40 -10.14
C SER A 112 -8.76 -4.18 -10.04
N CYS A 113 -8.18 -2.98 -9.91
CA CYS A 113 -8.92 -1.73 -9.85
C CYS A 113 -8.75 -0.91 -11.14
N ARG A 114 -9.72 -0.03 -11.40
CA ARG A 114 -9.71 0.90 -12.53
C ARG A 114 -10.01 2.32 -12.06
N GLN A 115 -9.53 3.30 -12.80
CA GLN A 115 -9.98 4.68 -12.69
C GLN A 115 -10.47 5.16 -14.05
N ASN A 116 -11.73 5.61 -14.12
CA ASN A 116 -12.39 5.98 -15.37
C ASN A 116 -12.24 4.88 -16.43
N LYS A 117 -12.47 3.62 -16.02
CA LYS A 117 -12.35 2.40 -16.83
C LYS A 117 -10.94 2.04 -17.32
N LYS A 118 -9.91 2.77 -16.91
CA LYS A 118 -8.50 2.41 -17.18
C LYS A 118 -7.97 1.56 -16.04
N ALA A 119 -7.52 0.34 -16.36
CA ALA A 119 -6.96 -0.59 -15.38
C ALA A 119 -5.68 -0.04 -14.73
N SER A 120 -5.53 -0.31 -13.43
CA SER A 120 -4.34 0.00 -12.67
C SER A 120 -4.21 -0.95 -11.49
N THR A 121 -3.15 -1.75 -11.53
CA THR A 121 -2.75 -2.64 -10.44
C THR A 121 -2.37 -1.87 -9.17
N TYR A 122 -1.89 -0.63 -9.34
CA TYR A 122 -1.43 0.26 -8.28
C TYR A 122 -2.53 0.87 -7.40
N ILE A 123 -3.81 0.69 -7.74
CA ILE A 123 -4.93 1.24 -6.97
C ILE A 123 -5.38 0.21 -5.92
N ILE A 124 -5.57 0.69 -4.71
CA ILE A 124 -6.11 -0.05 -3.58
C ILE A 124 -7.35 0.69 -3.10
N ALA A 125 -8.49 0.00 -3.02
CA ALA A 125 -9.76 0.63 -2.70
C ALA A 125 -10.49 -0.09 -1.57
N TRP A 126 -11.00 0.68 -0.62
CA TRP A 126 -11.99 0.24 0.36
C TRP A 126 -13.38 0.58 -0.15
N GLY A 127 -14.20 -0.42 -0.45
CA GLY A 127 -15.55 -0.20 -0.96
C GLY A 127 -16.55 -1.23 -0.45
N LYS A 128 -17.81 -1.05 -0.87
CA LYS A 128 -18.93 -1.90 -0.48
C LYS A 128 -19.00 -3.12 -1.39
N ASP A 129 -19.08 -4.30 -0.79
CA ASP A 129 -19.27 -5.54 -1.55
C ASP A 129 -20.62 -5.49 -2.28
N VAL A 130 -20.63 -6.00 -3.51
CA VAL A 130 -21.81 -6.07 -4.38
C VAL A 130 -21.86 -7.46 -5.04
N ILE A 131 -22.95 -7.77 -5.74
CA ILE A 131 -23.04 -8.99 -6.57
C ILE A 131 -22.58 -8.70 -8.01
N ALA A 132 -22.49 -7.42 -8.39
CA ALA A 132 -22.01 -7.02 -9.70
C ALA A 132 -20.51 -7.34 -9.87
N GLU A 133 -20.08 -7.49 -11.12
CA GLU A 133 -18.68 -7.71 -11.51
C GLU A 133 -17.73 -6.66 -10.93
N PHE A 134 -18.21 -5.43 -10.75
CA PHE A 134 -17.41 -4.33 -10.23
C PHE A 134 -18.03 -3.69 -8.99
N MET A 135 -17.24 -3.60 -7.93
CA MET A 135 -17.48 -2.73 -6.78
C MET A 135 -17.22 -1.28 -7.18
N ASN A 136 -18.24 -0.42 -7.07
CA ASN A 136 -18.18 0.99 -7.48
C ASN A 136 -18.52 1.99 -6.36
N LEU A 137 -19.04 1.52 -5.22
CA LEU A 137 -19.25 2.36 -4.04
C LEU A 137 -17.99 2.35 -3.17
N ILE A 138 -17.09 3.28 -3.44
CA ILE A 138 -15.77 3.37 -2.81
C ILE A 138 -15.77 4.39 -1.66
N LYS A 139 -15.40 3.94 -0.46
CA LYS A 139 -15.28 4.78 0.75
C LYS A 139 -13.94 5.51 0.81
N SER A 140 -12.86 4.85 0.41
CA SER A 140 -11.52 5.43 0.39
C SER A 140 -10.65 4.68 -0.62
N ALA A 141 -9.68 5.37 -1.19
CA ALA A 141 -8.73 4.77 -2.11
C ALA A 141 -7.34 5.34 -1.94
N TRP A 142 -6.36 4.49 -2.22
CA TRP A 142 -4.95 4.82 -2.24
C TRP A 142 -4.37 4.36 -3.56
N LYS A 143 -3.31 5.05 -4.00
CA LYS A 143 -2.47 4.61 -5.10
C LYS A 143 -1.07 4.40 -4.56
N PHE A 144 -0.49 3.25 -4.86
CA PHE A 144 0.93 3.05 -4.62
C PHE A 144 1.75 3.81 -5.68
N ASN A 145 2.66 4.67 -5.22
CA ASN A 145 3.58 5.44 -6.06
C ASN A 145 4.95 4.75 -6.04
N PRO A 146 5.36 4.06 -7.13
CA PRO A 146 6.62 3.31 -7.16
C PRO A 146 7.83 4.23 -7.04
N ASP A 147 7.84 5.38 -7.70
CA ASP A 147 8.96 6.34 -7.66
C ASP A 147 9.22 6.88 -6.25
N LYS A 148 8.14 7.11 -5.49
CA LYS A 148 8.21 7.62 -4.11
C LYS A 148 8.15 6.53 -3.06
N ARG A 149 8.04 5.26 -3.48
CA ARG A 149 7.90 4.06 -2.65
C ARG A 149 6.91 4.22 -1.48
N ARG A 150 5.71 4.74 -1.77
CA ARG A 150 4.70 5.05 -0.74
C ARG A 150 3.27 5.04 -1.27
N PHE A 151 2.30 4.90 -0.37
CA PHE A 151 0.88 5.08 -0.66
C PHE A 151 0.49 6.56 -0.62
N GLU A 152 -0.25 6.99 -1.63
CA GLU A 152 -0.83 8.33 -1.72
C GLU A 152 -2.37 8.20 -1.74
N VAL A 153 -3.07 9.02 -0.96
CA VAL A 153 -4.54 9.04 -1.00
C VAL A 153 -4.97 9.58 -2.36
N MET A 154 -6.02 9.02 -2.94
CA MET A 154 -6.56 9.47 -4.22
C MET A 154 -8.07 9.73 -4.16
N PRO A 155 -8.61 10.63 -5.00
CA PRO A 155 -10.05 10.81 -5.11
C PRO A 155 -10.74 9.53 -5.56
N VAL A 156 -11.88 9.20 -4.94
CA VAL A 156 -12.64 7.97 -5.23
C VAL A 156 -13.46 8.03 -6.52
N LYS A 157 -13.62 9.22 -7.11
CA LYS A 157 -14.46 9.42 -8.30
C LYS A 157 -13.94 8.59 -9.47
N GLY A 158 -14.83 7.80 -10.05
CA GLY A 158 -14.54 6.96 -11.22
C GLY A 158 -13.73 5.71 -10.89
N ILE A 159 -13.50 5.39 -9.62
CA ILE A 159 -12.87 4.13 -9.22
C ILE A 159 -13.92 3.02 -9.19
N ASP A 160 -13.57 1.90 -9.82
CA ASP A 160 -14.23 0.63 -9.60
C ASP A 160 -13.19 -0.50 -9.50
N CYS A 161 -13.50 -1.57 -8.79
CA CYS A 161 -12.60 -2.72 -8.65
C CYS A 161 -13.36 -4.01 -8.93
N GLU A 162 -12.70 -4.98 -9.55
CA GLU A 162 -13.27 -6.30 -9.79
C GLU A 162 -13.67 -6.95 -8.48
N ASN A 163 -14.86 -7.54 -8.48
CA ASN A 163 -15.36 -8.29 -7.37
C ASN A 163 -14.96 -9.76 -7.54
N ILE A 164 -13.80 -10.11 -6.98
CA ILE A 164 -13.30 -11.49 -7.02
C ILE A 164 -14.16 -12.34 -6.07
N GLY A 165 -14.97 -13.23 -6.65
CA GLY A 165 -15.92 -14.09 -5.95
C GLY A 165 -17.32 -14.23 -6.59
N CYS A 166 -17.55 -13.66 -7.78
CA CYS A 166 -18.72 -13.93 -8.62
C CYS A 166 -18.46 -15.06 -9.61
#